data_AF-A0A2H0NZV6-F1
#
_entry.id   AF-A0A2H0NZV6-F1
#
_cell.length_a   1.000
_cell.length_b   1.000
_cell.length_c   1.000
_cell.angle_alpha   90.00
_cell.angle_beta   90.00
_cell.angle_gamma   90.00
#
_symmetry.space_group_name_H-M   'P 1'
#
loop_
_entity.id
_entity.type
_entity.pdbx_description
1 polymer ?
#
loop_
_entity_poly.entity_id
_entity_poly.type
_entity_poly.pdbx_seq_one_letter_code
_entity_poly.pdbx_strand_id
1 'polypeptide(L)' 'MPYLSVQDLFNGMKDQLKLVLLTPAVPLTRKIHSPEIHRPGLAFSGFYDYFAFDCVQILGKTEIR' A
#
# COMPACT_ATOMS: atom_id res chain seq x y z
N MET A 1 -1.06 19.48 6.38
CA MET A 1 -1.98 18.40 5.93
C MET A 1 -1.71 17.17 6.79
N PRO A 2 -2.74 16.56 7.39
CA PRO A 2 -2.56 15.34 8.17
C PRO A 2 -2.03 14.20 7.28
N TYR A 3 -1.15 13.37 7.80
CA TYR A 3 -0.60 12.19 7.12
C TYR A 3 -0.47 11.05 8.14
N LEU A 4 -0.49 9.81 7.66
CA LEU A 4 -0.23 8.61 8.46
C LEU A 4 1.07 7.98 7.95
N SER A 5 2.01 7.59 8.82
CA SER A 5 3.18 6.85 8.33
C SER A 5 2.84 5.37 8.10
N VAL A 6 3.57 4.71 7.20
CA VAL A 6 3.44 3.25 7.03
C VAL A 6 3.78 2.53 8.33
N GLN A 7 4.71 3.06 9.12
CA GLN A 7 5.04 2.54 10.45
C GLN A 7 3.84 2.57 11.40
N ASP A 8 3.11 3.69 11.45
CA ASP A 8 1.93 3.85 12.31
C ASP A 8 0.80 2.91 11.86
N LEU A 9 0.57 2.83 10.55
CA LEU A 9 -0.39 1.91 9.95
C LEU A 9 -0.07 0.45 10.30
N PHE A 10 1.19 0.04 10.12
CA PHE A 10 1.63 -1.30 10.43
C PHE A 10 1.46 -1.60 11.92
N ASN A 11 1.94 -0.73 12.82
CA ASN A 11 1.84 -0.96 14.26
C ASN A 11 0.38 -0.99 14.75
N GLY A 12 -0.49 -0.14 14.21
CA GLY A 12 -1.89 -0.06 14.61
C GLY A 12 -2.77 -1.22 14.10
N MET A 13 -2.44 -1.79 12.93
CA MET A 13 -3.28 -2.79 12.27
C MET A 13 -2.64 -4.17 12.14
N LYS A 14 -1.38 -4.36 12.53
CA LYS A 14 -0.64 -5.62 12.39
C LYS A 14 -1.41 -6.81 12.94
N ASP A 15 -1.95 -6.72 14.15
CA ASP A 15 -2.62 -7.86 14.78
C ASP A 15 -4.02 -8.11 14.19
N GLN A 16 -4.76 -7.04 13.87
CA GLN A 16 -6.11 -7.15 13.30
C GLN A 16 -6.09 -7.71 11.86
N LEU A 17 -5.16 -7.22 11.03
CA LEU A 17 -5.04 -7.64 9.63
C LEU A 17 -4.01 -8.76 9.42
N LYS A 18 -3.37 -9.22 10.51
CA LYS A 18 -2.30 -10.24 10.49
C LYS A 18 -1.19 -9.90 9.49
N LEU A 19 -0.73 -8.65 9.51
CA LEU A 19 0.29 -8.16 8.58
C LEU A 19 1.66 -8.76 8.90
N VAL A 20 2.39 -9.10 7.86
CA VAL A 20 3.77 -9.59 7.95
C VAL A 20 4.67 -8.66 7.13
N LEU A 21 5.74 -8.17 7.76
CA LEU A 21 6.74 -7.37 7.07
C LEU A 21 7.67 -8.29 6.27
N LEU A 22 7.56 -8.24 4.94
CA LEU A 22 8.40 -9.05 4.04
C LEU A 22 9.78 -8.43 3.80
N THR A 23 9.91 -7.11 3.97
CA THR A 23 11.14 -6.35 3.68
C THR A 23 11.65 -5.62 4.92
N PRO A 24 12.24 -6.32 5.90
CA PRO A 24 12.67 -5.72 7.17
C PRO A 24 13.85 -4.75 7.02
N ALA A 25 14.62 -4.84 5.94
CA ALA A 25 15.72 -3.91 5.67
C ALA A 25 15.26 -2.53 5.16
N VAL A 26 13.98 -2.39 4.79
CA VAL A 26 13.43 -1.14 4.24
C VAL A 26 12.75 -0.34 5.36
N PRO A 27 13.11 0.93 5.54
CA PRO A 27 12.48 1.77 6.56
C PRO A 27 11.01 2.08 6.20
N LEU A 28 10.11 1.97 7.19
CA LEU A 28 8.66 2.24 7.05
C LEU A 28 8.30 3.73 7.23
N THR A 29 9.24 4.62 6.92
CA THR A 29 9.10 6.09 7.12
C THR A 29 8.23 6.77 6.06
N ARG A 30 7.79 6.03 5.04
CA ARG A 30 6.95 6.56 3.96
C ARG A 30 5.63 7.09 4.53
N LYS A 31 5.22 8.26 4.04
CA LYS A 31 3.98 8.94 4.44
C LYS A 31 2.85 8.56 3.49
N ILE A 32 1.71 8.25 4.07
CA ILE A 32 0.44 7.99 3.41
C ILE A 32 -0.37 9.28 3.51
N HIS A 33 -0.63 9.89 2.36
CA HIS A 33 -1.34 11.17 2.25
C HIS A 33 -2.81 10.99 1.89
N SER A 34 -3.17 9.85 1.30
CA SER A 34 -4.53 9.49 0.94
C SER A 34 -5.00 8.29 1.77
N PRO A 35 -6.21 8.33 2.34
CA PRO A 35 -6.81 7.17 3.00
C PRO A 35 -7.31 6.12 2.00
N GLU A 36 -7.32 6.42 0.70
CA GLU A 36 -7.81 5.50 -0.32
C GLU A 36 -6.84 4.35 -0.60
N ILE A 37 -7.42 3.21 -0.96
CA ILE A 37 -6.70 2.02 -1.41
C ILE A 37 -6.76 1.93 -2.93
N HIS A 38 -5.64 1.56 -3.55
CA HIS A 38 -5.56 1.39 -4.99
C HIS A 38 -5.30 -0.07 -5.34
N ARG A 39 -6.08 -0.63 -6.27
CA ARG A 39 -5.90 -1.97 -6.82
C ARG A 39 -5.37 -1.84 -8.26
N PRO A 40 -4.06 -1.94 -8.48
CA PRO A 40 -3.42 -1.55 -9.73
C PRO A 40 -3.57 -2.61 -10.85
N GLY A 41 -4.76 -3.16 -11.06
CA GLY A 41 -5.00 -4.18 -12.09
C GLY A 41 -4.69 -3.67 -13.51
N LEU A 42 -5.13 -2.44 -13.82
CA LEU A 42 -4.91 -1.80 -15.12
C LEU A 42 -3.44 -1.38 -15.34
N ALA A 43 -2.71 -1.08 -14.26
CA ALA A 43 -1.29 -0.78 -14.34
C ALA A 43 -0.48 -2.02 -14.76
N PHE A 44 -0.92 -3.24 -14.40
CA PHE A 44 -0.28 -4.48 -14.85
C PHE A 44 -0.51 -4.80 -16.33
N SER A 45 -1.52 -4.22 -16.97
CA SER A 45 -1.70 -4.29 -18.43
C SER A 45 -0.94 -3.19 -19.18
N GLY A 46 -0.10 -2.42 -18.50
CA GLY A 46 0.74 -1.38 -19.11
C GLY A 46 0.08 0.00 -19.23
N PHE A 47 -1.08 0.22 -18.60
CA PHE A 47 -1.79 1.51 -18.67
C PHE A 47 -1.71 2.25 -17.33
N TYR A 48 -0.98 3.36 -17.31
CA TYR A 48 -0.61 4.09 -16.09
C TYR A 48 -1.30 5.46 -15.93
N ASP A 49 -2.15 5.88 -16.87
CA ASP A 49 -2.74 7.22 -16.89
C ASP A 49 -3.57 7.56 -15.63
N TYR A 50 -4.05 6.54 -14.91
CA TYR A 50 -4.79 6.67 -13.66
C TYR A 50 -4.10 6.01 -12.46
N PHE A 51 -2.78 5.81 -12.54
CA PHE A 51 -2.03 5.13 -11.48
C PHE A 51 -1.85 6.03 -10.24
N ALA A 52 -2.67 5.80 -9.21
CA ALA A 52 -2.60 6.50 -7.92
C ALA A 52 -1.43 5.98 -7.06
N PHE A 53 -0.20 6.41 -7.35
CA PHE A 53 1.04 5.95 -6.71
C PHE A 53 1.20 6.41 -5.25
N ASP A 54 0.39 7.37 -4.82
CA ASP A 54 0.35 7.98 -3.50
C ASP A 54 -0.56 7.21 -2.52
N CYS A 55 -1.47 6.40 -3.05
CA CYS A 55 -2.35 5.50 -2.30
C CYS A 55 -1.66 4.18 -1.92
N VAL A 56 -2.15 3.53 -0.86
CA VAL A 56 -1.72 2.18 -0.49
C VAL A 56 -2.16 1.18 -1.56
N GLN A 57 -1.21 0.40 -2.08
CA GLN A 57 -1.48 -0.57 -3.15
C GLN A 57 -1.85 -1.93 -2.57
N ILE A 58 -2.95 -2.52 -3.05
CA ILE A 58 -3.38 -3.87 -2.67
C ILE A 58 -3.24 -4.80 -3.89
N LEU A 59 -2.43 -5.85 -3.72
CA LEU A 59 -2.26 -6.92 -4.70
C LEU A 59 -2.95 -8.18 -4.20
N GLY A 60 -4.05 -8.55 -4.84
CA GLY A 60 -4.80 -9.76 -4.57
C GLY A 60 -4.53 -10.85 -5.60
N LYS A 61 -5.38 -11.89 -5.59
CA LYS A 61 -5.28 -13.01 -6.54
C LYS A 61 -5.48 -12.56 -7.99
N THR A 62 -6.37 -11.61 -8.23
CA THR A 62 -6.72 -11.13 -9.57
C THR A 62 -5.59 -10.34 -10.22
N GLU A 63 -4.76 -9.67 -9.42
CA GLU A 63 -3.64 -8.88 -9.91
C GLU A 63 -2.37 -9.71 -10.16
N ILE A 64 -2.28 -10.91 -9.57
CA ILE A 64 -1.08 -11.77 -9.61
C ILE A 64 -1.28 -13.00 -10.52
N ARG A 65 -2.51 -13.46 -10.73
CA ARG A 65 -2.82 -14.74 -11.39
C ARG A 65 -3.58 -14.58 -12.69
#